data_AF-A0A3G8YUJ8-F1
#
_entry.id   AF-A0A3G8YUJ8-F1
#
_cell.length_a   1.000
_cell.length_b   1.000
_cell.length_c   1.000
_cell.angle_alpha   90.00
_cell.angle_beta   90.00
_cell.angle_gamma   90.00
#
_symmetry.space_group_name_H-M   'P 1'
#
loop_
_entity.id
_entity.type
_entity.pdbx_description
1 polymer ?
#
loop_
_entity_poly.entity_id
_entity_poly.type
_entity_poly.pdbx_seq_one_letter_code
_entity_poly.pdbx_strand_id
1 'polypeptide(L)'
;MSLHKLEGTYYEAYKNQVRDAQAPTSSLPPVLAQLGRQVAAAIMADALTTATNVSLTTPQGKTVTGPIPKLPQTLVITTKEERSHLGVPIQQELGALYTGYLSFGNIRGNAVLTAKPVEAAWPVIEEQLKLLVIAKSVLASGCTALALAQNAIARFQPAQVIIASIFYSDEGISQMQSALPNVRIYVLGEADYLTKDGMLEPGVGLLEERLPGDVAPLFDEVPALVAAHSAPDKLMQEALRHIDELEKQGLSKPTSLEAYGLAVHYVNQFVAAQSTGLGSPFDLVSSLSLGEAEATLQAIRHPSGRRNSP
;
A
#
# COMPACT_ATOMS: atom_id res chain seq x y z
N MET A 1 8.45 6.84 -24.66
CA MET A 1 7.38 6.48 -23.71
C MET A 1 6.57 5.31 -24.27
N SER A 2 6.08 4.41 -23.41
CA SER A 2 5.10 3.37 -23.78
C SER A 2 3.88 3.45 -22.85
N LEU A 3 2.68 3.49 -23.42
CA LEU A 3 1.42 3.38 -22.68
C LEU A 3 0.90 1.95 -22.81
N HIS A 4 0.66 1.32 -21.67
CA HIS A 4 0.15 -0.04 -21.54
C HIS A 4 -1.22 0.01 -20.89
N LYS A 5 -2.27 -0.17 -21.69
CA LYS A 5 -3.65 -0.25 -21.19
C LYS A 5 -4.01 -1.70 -20.92
N LEU A 6 -4.53 -1.96 -19.72
CA LEU A 6 -5.04 -3.26 -19.32
C LEU A 6 -6.56 -3.26 -19.43
N GLU A 7 -7.07 -4.05 -20.37
CA GLU A 7 -8.49 -4.11 -20.70
C GLU A 7 -9.11 -5.41 -20.21
N GLY A 8 -10.38 -5.34 -19.82
CA GLY A 8 -11.13 -6.53 -19.41
C GLY A 8 -12.31 -6.20 -18.50
N THR A 9 -13.36 -7.00 -18.61
CA THR A 9 -14.56 -6.89 -17.76
C THR A 9 -14.22 -7.04 -16.28
N TYR A 10 -13.18 -7.79 -15.96
CA TYR A 10 -12.65 -7.93 -14.61
C TYR A 10 -12.20 -6.58 -14.03
N TYR A 11 -11.36 -5.82 -14.75
CA TYR A 11 -10.85 -4.53 -14.27
C TYR A 11 -11.97 -3.49 -14.17
N GLU A 12 -12.86 -3.45 -15.16
CA GLU A 12 -13.99 -2.52 -15.15
C GLU A 12 -14.97 -2.81 -14.01
N ALA A 13 -15.22 -4.09 -13.67
CA ALA A 13 -16.07 -4.43 -12.53
C ALA A 13 -15.49 -3.92 -11.19
N TYR A 14 -14.19 -4.11 -10.96
CA TYR A 14 -13.53 -3.60 -9.75
C TYR A 14 -13.41 -2.07 -9.77
N LYS A 15 -13.11 -1.45 -10.92
CA LYS A 15 -13.14 0.02 -11.06
C LYS A 15 -14.51 0.56 -10.69
N ASN A 16 -15.58 -0.06 -11.16
CA ASN A 16 -16.94 0.39 -10.87
C ASN A 16 -17.30 0.26 -9.37
N GLN A 17 -16.76 -0.73 -8.65
CA GLN A 17 -16.88 -0.77 -7.18
C GLN A 17 -16.21 0.44 -6.51
N VAL A 18 -15.05 0.88 -7.02
CA VAL A 18 -14.43 2.12 -6.54
C VAL A 18 -15.23 3.34 -7.00
N ARG A 19 -15.80 3.36 -8.20
CA ARG A 19 -16.62 4.50 -8.67
C ARG A 19 -17.93 4.65 -7.90
N ASP A 20 -18.49 3.57 -7.36
CA ASP A 20 -19.75 3.60 -6.64
C ASP A 20 -19.68 4.52 -5.41
N ALA A 21 -20.43 5.62 -5.46
CA ALA A 21 -20.53 6.59 -4.38
C ALA A 21 -21.15 6.02 -3.11
N GLN A 22 -21.86 4.89 -3.20
CA GLN A 22 -22.46 4.18 -2.05
C GLN A 22 -21.54 3.11 -1.46
N ALA A 23 -20.37 2.85 -2.07
CA ALA A 23 -19.42 1.87 -1.55
C ALA A 23 -18.91 2.27 -0.15
N PRO A 24 -19.03 1.40 0.86
CA PRO A 24 -18.52 1.69 2.21
C PRO A 24 -16.99 1.88 2.20
N THR A 25 -16.48 2.84 2.97
CA THR A 25 -15.04 3.11 3.13
C THR A 25 -14.21 1.86 3.42
N SER A 26 -14.73 0.91 4.23
CA SER A 26 -14.05 -0.35 4.55
C SER A 26 -13.91 -1.31 3.38
N SER A 27 -14.74 -1.17 2.34
CA SER A 27 -14.72 -2.05 1.16
C SER A 27 -13.73 -1.62 0.08
N LEU A 28 -13.32 -0.34 0.06
CA LEU A 28 -12.45 0.20 -0.98
C LEU A 28 -10.99 -0.28 -0.91
N PRO A 29 -10.34 -0.39 0.27
CA PRO A 29 -8.97 -0.89 0.39
C PRO A 29 -8.69 -2.22 -0.31
N PRO A 30 -9.44 -3.32 -0.07
CA PRO A 30 -9.17 -4.59 -0.74
C PRO A 30 -9.40 -4.52 -2.26
N VAL A 31 -10.33 -3.70 -2.73
CA VAL A 31 -10.60 -3.48 -4.15
C VAL A 31 -9.42 -2.75 -4.82
N LEU A 32 -8.92 -1.66 -4.21
CA LEU A 32 -7.73 -0.96 -4.71
C LEU A 32 -6.49 -1.83 -4.65
N ALA A 33 -6.31 -2.61 -3.59
CA ALA A 33 -5.19 -3.54 -3.47
C ALA A 33 -5.22 -4.58 -4.60
N GLN A 34 -6.41 -5.12 -4.90
CA GLN A 34 -6.58 -6.05 -6.00
C GLN A 34 -6.25 -5.41 -7.36
N LEU A 35 -6.77 -4.22 -7.64
CA LEU A 35 -6.47 -3.48 -8.86
C LEU A 35 -4.96 -3.17 -8.97
N GLY A 36 -4.31 -2.79 -7.87
CA GLY A 36 -2.86 -2.58 -7.78
C GLY A 36 -2.07 -3.84 -8.12
N ARG A 37 -2.44 -5.00 -7.56
CA ARG A 37 -1.82 -6.30 -7.91
C ARG A 37 -1.97 -6.63 -9.39
N GLN A 38 -3.10 -6.32 -10.01
CA GLN A 38 -3.27 -6.54 -11.45
C GLN A 38 -2.34 -5.68 -12.30
N VAL A 39 -2.20 -4.40 -11.96
CA VAL A 39 -1.24 -3.51 -12.63
C VAL A 39 0.20 -4.03 -12.44
N ALA A 40 0.55 -4.45 -11.23
CA ALA A 40 1.86 -5.02 -10.92
C ALA A 40 2.13 -6.34 -11.66
N ALA A 41 1.14 -7.23 -11.77
CA ALA A 41 1.26 -8.47 -12.53
C ALA A 41 1.52 -8.20 -14.03
N ALA A 42 0.89 -7.17 -14.59
CA ALA A 42 1.17 -6.74 -15.95
C ALA A 42 2.58 -6.16 -16.11
N ILE A 43 3.04 -5.34 -15.16
CA ILE A 43 4.43 -4.85 -15.12
C ILE A 43 5.40 -6.03 -15.04
N MET A 44 5.11 -7.03 -14.21
CA MET A 44 5.92 -8.24 -14.09
C MET A 44 6.02 -8.98 -15.42
N ALA A 45 4.89 -9.20 -16.09
CA ALA A 45 4.80 -9.93 -17.34
C ALA A 45 5.51 -9.17 -18.50
N ASP A 46 5.32 -7.86 -18.60
CA ASP A 46 5.83 -7.06 -19.73
C ASP A 46 7.25 -6.52 -19.49
N ALA A 47 7.52 -5.95 -18.32
CA ALA A 47 8.77 -5.24 -18.06
C ALA A 47 9.83 -6.08 -17.34
N LEU A 48 9.41 -7.07 -16.54
CA LEU A 48 10.31 -7.80 -15.64
C LEU A 48 10.49 -9.27 -16.01
N THR A 49 9.92 -9.73 -17.11
CA THR A 49 10.14 -11.09 -17.61
C THR A 49 11.28 -11.09 -18.63
N THR A 50 12.16 -12.09 -18.59
CA THR A 50 13.30 -12.15 -19.53
C THR A 50 12.82 -12.23 -20.97
N ALA A 51 13.29 -11.31 -21.81
CA ALA A 51 13.01 -11.33 -23.26
C ALA A 51 13.57 -12.58 -23.96
N THR A 52 14.59 -13.22 -23.37
CA THR A 52 15.17 -14.46 -23.88
C THR A 52 14.77 -15.64 -23.01
N ASN A 53 14.44 -16.76 -23.66
CA ASN A 53 14.24 -18.02 -22.97
C ASN A 53 15.53 -18.46 -22.27
N VAL A 54 15.40 -18.84 -21.00
CA VAL A 54 16.48 -19.43 -20.21
C VAL A 54 16.33 -20.94 -20.28
N SER A 55 17.45 -21.64 -20.40
CA SER A 55 17.48 -23.10 -20.27
C SER A 55 17.42 -23.48 -18.81
N LEU A 56 16.42 -24.28 -18.43
CA LEU A 56 16.17 -24.72 -17.07
C LEU A 56 16.24 -26.25 -17.02
N THR A 57 16.79 -26.79 -15.94
CA THR A 57 16.79 -28.23 -15.69
C THR A 57 15.73 -28.54 -14.65
N THR A 58 14.74 -29.36 -15.02
CA THR A 58 13.69 -29.81 -14.09
C THR A 58 14.26 -30.73 -13.01
N PRO A 59 13.55 -30.93 -11.89
CA PRO A 59 13.97 -31.90 -10.86
C PRO A 59 14.17 -33.34 -11.38
N GLN A 60 13.62 -33.69 -12.55
CA GLN A 60 13.81 -34.99 -13.21
C GLN A 60 15.01 -35.01 -14.18
N GLY A 61 15.84 -33.95 -14.19
CA GLY A 61 16.99 -33.82 -15.08
C GLY A 61 16.61 -33.54 -16.54
N LYS A 62 15.39 -33.09 -16.83
CA LYS A 62 14.98 -32.73 -18.19
C LYS A 62 15.22 -31.25 -18.45
N THR A 63 15.69 -30.91 -19.64
CA THR A 63 15.83 -29.51 -20.04
C THR A 63 14.50 -28.98 -20.55
N VAL A 64 14.08 -27.84 -20.03
CA VAL A 64 12.97 -27.03 -20.56
C VAL A 64 13.47 -25.61 -20.82
N THR A 65 12.92 -24.94 -21.83
CA THR A 65 13.26 -23.56 -22.15
C THR A 65 12.04 -22.68 -21.93
N GLY A 66 12.24 -21.55 -21.27
CA GLY A 66 11.16 -20.62 -21.02
C GLY A 66 11.63 -19.31 -20.39
N PRO A 67 10.76 -18.31 -20.37
CA PRO A 67 11.04 -17.06 -19.68
C PRO A 67 11.07 -17.26 -18.17
N ILE A 68 11.82 -16.41 -17.48
CA ILE A 68 11.77 -16.30 -16.01
C ILE A 68 11.63 -14.84 -15.60
N PRO A 69 11.01 -14.55 -14.44
CA PRO A 69 11.05 -13.22 -13.86
C PRO A 69 12.49 -12.82 -13.54
N LYS A 70 12.84 -11.56 -13.84
CA LYS A 70 14.06 -10.88 -13.42
C LYS A 70 13.62 -9.71 -12.56
N LEU A 71 13.80 -9.84 -11.25
CA LEU A 71 13.43 -8.82 -10.28
C LEU A 71 14.62 -7.88 -10.05
N PRO A 72 14.68 -6.70 -10.70
CA PRO A 72 15.75 -5.76 -10.43
C PRO A 72 15.54 -5.13 -9.04
N GLN A 73 16.57 -4.45 -8.53
CA GLN A 73 16.41 -3.61 -7.34
C GLN A 73 15.33 -2.55 -7.60
N THR A 74 14.16 -2.77 -6.99
CA THR A 74 12.92 -2.05 -7.29
C THR A 74 12.45 -1.29 -6.05
N LEU A 75 12.05 -0.05 -6.28
CA LEU A 75 11.45 0.85 -5.30
C LEU A 75 10.05 1.25 -5.77
N VAL A 76 9.05 1.06 -4.90
CA VAL A 76 7.70 1.60 -5.10
C VAL A 76 7.54 2.87 -4.28
N ILE A 77 7.18 3.98 -4.92
CA ILE A 77 6.86 5.26 -4.26
C ILE A 77 5.40 5.60 -4.53
N THR A 78 4.69 6.08 -3.50
CA THR A 78 3.29 6.50 -3.57
C THR A 78 3.03 7.72 -2.68
N THR A 79 1.78 8.18 -2.62
CA THR A 79 1.32 9.10 -1.58
C THR A 79 1.09 8.37 -0.27
N LYS A 80 1.30 9.01 0.89
CA LYS A 80 1.08 8.41 2.22
C LYS A 80 -0.29 7.71 2.31
N GLU A 81 -1.31 8.40 1.83
CA GLU A 81 -2.72 8.00 1.89
C GLU A 81 -3.03 6.73 1.05
N GLU A 82 -2.17 6.40 0.08
CA GLU A 82 -2.32 5.24 -0.81
C GLU A 82 -1.31 4.13 -0.51
N ARG A 83 -0.47 4.30 0.53
CA ARG A 83 0.59 3.35 0.85
C ARG A 83 0.06 1.96 1.15
N SER A 84 -0.82 1.81 2.14
CA SER A 84 -1.39 0.51 2.55
C SER A 84 -2.25 -0.13 1.45
N HIS A 85 -2.94 0.69 0.64
CA HIS A 85 -4.01 0.20 -0.24
C HIS A 85 -3.58 0.03 -1.69
N LEU A 86 -2.49 0.66 -2.12
CA LEU A 86 -1.97 0.57 -3.48
C LEU A 86 -0.47 0.28 -3.51
N GLY A 87 0.32 1.06 -2.76
CA GLY A 87 1.79 0.95 -2.78
C GLY A 87 2.30 -0.42 -2.31
N VAL A 88 1.86 -0.87 -1.14
CA VAL A 88 2.23 -2.17 -0.56
C VAL A 88 1.74 -3.34 -1.43
N PRO A 89 0.48 -3.39 -1.89
CA PRO A 89 0.03 -4.43 -2.82
C PRO A 89 0.87 -4.53 -4.10
N ILE A 90 1.23 -3.39 -4.71
CA ILE A 90 2.12 -3.37 -5.88
C ILE A 90 3.52 -3.86 -5.52
N GLN A 91 4.07 -3.40 -4.40
CA GLN A 91 5.39 -3.81 -3.93
C GLN A 91 5.46 -5.33 -3.71
N GLN A 92 4.46 -5.91 -3.05
CA GLN A 92 4.38 -7.35 -2.80
C GLN A 92 4.34 -8.15 -4.11
N GLU A 93 3.49 -7.74 -5.05
CA GLU A 93 3.35 -8.45 -6.33
C GLU A 93 4.61 -8.33 -7.20
N LEU A 94 5.29 -7.18 -7.17
CA LEU A 94 6.55 -6.98 -7.89
C LEU A 94 7.75 -7.67 -7.22
N GLY A 95 7.60 -8.20 -6.00
CA GLY A 95 8.74 -8.59 -5.18
C GLY A 95 9.72 -7.43 -4.96
N ALA A 96 9.20 -6.19 -4.90
CA ALA A 96 10.03 -5.01 -4.78
C ALA A 96 10.67 -4.94 -3.39
N LEU A 97 11.97 -4.64 -3.37
CA LEU A 97 12.79 -4.64 -2.16
C LEU A 97 12.48 -3.45 -1.26
N TYR A 98 12.03 -2.35 -1.85
CA TYR A 98 11.81 -1.10 -1.13
C TYR A 98 10.44 -0.51 -1.42
N THR A 99 9.89 0.15 -0.41
CA THR A 99 8.70 0.99 -0.51
C THR A 99 8.98 2.32 0.19
N GLY A 100 8.33 3.38 -0.27
CA GLY A 100 8.41 4.69 0.33
C GLY A 100 7.18 5.52 -0.03
N TYR A 101 7.02 6.65 0.64
CA TYR A 101 5.90 7.54 0.38
C TYR A 101 6.27 9.00 0.59
N LEU A 102 5.49 9.87 -0.04
CA LEU A 102 5.47 11.31 0.22
C LEU A 102 4.06 11.76 0.59
N SER A 103 3.95 12.76 1.45
CA SER A 103 2.71 13.51 1.63
C SER A 103 2.97 14.98 1.28
N PHE A 104 2.03 15.57 0.56
CA PHE A 104 2.06 16.99 0.16
C PHE A 104 0.99 17.81 0.90
N GLY A 105 0.43 17.30 2.00
CA GLY A 105 -0.52 18.04 2.83
C GLY A 105 -1.78 18.47 2.07
N ASN A 106 -2.34 17.58 1.24
CA ASN A 106 -3.51 17.81 0.39
C ASN A 106 -3.36 18.88 -0.70
N ILE A 107 -2.14 19.32 -1.01
CA ILE A 107 -1.88 20.18 -2.17
C ILE A 107 -2.10 19.38 -3.46
N ARG A 108 -2.90 19.93 -4.38
CA ARG A 108 -3.27 19.30 -5.67
C ARG A 108 -2.93 20.18 -6.87
N GLY A 109 -3.04 19.58 -8.06
CA GLY A 109 -2.82 20.27 -9.33
C GLY A 109 -1.41 20.82 -9.47
N ASN A 110 -1.23 21.89 -10.24
CA ASN A 110 0.09 22.45 -10.54
C ASN A 110 0.87 22.88 -9.30
N ALA A 111 0.18 23.25 -8.21
CA ALA A 111 0.83 23.67 -6.97
C ALA A 111 1.71 22.56 -6.34
N VAL A 112 1.37 21.29 -6.56
CA VAL A 112 2.14 20.16 -6.01
C VAL A 112 3.53 20.02 -6.65
N LEU A 113 3.70 20.50 -7.89
CA LEU A 113 4.96 20.41 -8.63
C LEU A 113 6.09 21.23 -7.99
N THR A 114 5.72 22.29 -7.28
CA THR A 114 6.66 23.17 -6.57
C THR A 114 6.61 23.00 -5.06
N ALA A 115 5.69 22.17 -4.55
CA ALA A 115 5.53 21.94 -3.13
C ALA A 115 6.65 21.04 -2.60
N LYS A 116 7.18 21.37 -1.41
CA LYS A 116 8.01 20.43 -0.66
C LYS A 116 7.11 19.42 0.04
N PRO A 117 7.46 18.12 0.03
CA PRO A 117 6.75 17.14 0.85
C PRO A 117 6.74 17.59 2.32
N VAL A 118 5.56 17.54 2.95
CA VAL A 118 5.41 17.80 4.39
C VAL A 118 5.85 16.59 5.21
N GLU A 119 5.78 15.40 4.61
CA GLU A 119 6.24 14.15 5.18
C GLU A 119 6.82 13.28 4.07
N ALA A 120 7.87 12.53 4.41
CA ALA A 120 8.49 11.60 3.49
C ALA A 120 9.09 10.42 4.25
N ALA A 121 8.80 9.20 3.81
CA ALA A 121 9.55 8.01 4.20
C ALA A 121 10.34 7.53 3.00
N TRP A 122 11.65 7.77 3.05
CA TRP A 122 12.59 7.29 2.06
C TRP A 122 13.32 6.06 2.59
N PRO A 123 13.33 4.93 1.86
CA PRO A 123 14.17 3.80 2.23
C PRO A 123 15.64 4.16 2.05
N VAL A 124 16.50 3.48 2.82
CA VAL A 124 17.94 3.50 2.62
C VAL A 124 18.29 2.49 1.53
N ILE A 125 18.90 2.96 0.45
CA ILE A 125 19.31 2.14 -0.68
C ILE A 125 20.79 2.42 -0.93
N GLU A 126 21.64 1.43 -0.67
CA GLU A 126 23.10 1.57 -0.79
C GLU A 126 23.59 1.34 -2.23
N GLU A 127 22.86 0.53 -2.99
CA GLU A 127 23.18 0.22 -4.38
C GLU A 127 22.40 1.08 -5.37
N GLN A 128 22.80 1.06 -6.64
CA GLN A 128 22.11 1.81 -7.68
C GLN A 128 20.73 1.22 -7.96
N LEU A 129 19.68 1.99 -7.63
CA LEU A 129 18.30 1.66 -7.94
C LEU A 129 18.13 1.39 -9.44
N LYS A 130 17.57 0.24 -9.79
CA LYS A 130 17.39 -0.15 -11.19
C LYS A 130 15.99 0.21 -11.70
N LEU A 131 14.97 0.05 -10.87
CA LEU A 131 13.59 0.33 -11.22
C LEU A 131 12.90 1.18 -10.15
N LEU A 132 12.29 2.28 -10.58
CA LEU A 132 11.37 3.07 -9.78
C LEU A 132 9.95 2.87 -10.32
N VAL A 133 9.02 2.52 -9.44
CA VAL A 133 7.58 2.47 -9.74
C VAL A 133 6.87 3.55 -8.94
N ILE A 134 6.21 4.47 -9.63
CA ILE A 134 5.32 5.45 -9.01
C ILE A 134 3.91 4.87 -9.04
N ALA A 135 3.40 4.51 -7.87
CA ALA A 135 2.03 4.05 -7.71
C ALA A 135 1.13 5.23 -7.34
N LYS A 136 0.08 5.46 -8.13
CA LYS A 136 -0.93 6.48 -7.83
C LYS A 136 -2.29 6.04 -8.36
N SER A 137 -3.32 5.93 -7.52
CA SER A 137 -4.61 5.41 -7.98
C SER A 137 -5.25 6.30 -9.06
N VAL A 138 -5.08 7.63 -8.93
CA VAL A 138 -5.69 8.63 -9.79
C VAL A 138 -4.62 9.51 -10.46
N LEU A 139 -4.52 9.42 -11.78
CA LEU A 139 -3.70 10.24 -12.65
C LEU A 139 -4.58 11.26 -13.40
N ALA A 140 -5.11 12.25 -12.68
CA ALA A 140 -5.96 13.31 -13.23
C ALA A 140 -5.15 14.26 -14.14
N SER A 141 -4.58 15.34 -13.61
CA SER A 141 -3.64 16.19 -14.37
C SER A 141 -2.20 15.64 -14.40
N GLY A 142 -1.93 14.52 -13.74
CA GLY A 142 -0.60 13.93 -13.61
C GLY A 142 0.35 14.62 -12.62
N CYS A 143 0.01 15.80 -12.10
CA CYS A 143 0.95 16.62 -11.30
C CYS A 143 1.49 15.90 -10.06
N THR A 144 0.66 15.20 -9.30
CA THR A 144 1.11 14.49 -8.09
C THR A 144 2.04 13.34 -8.43
N ALA A 145 1.70 12.52 -9.44
CA ALA A 145 2.57 11.44 -9.90
C ALA A 145 3.90 11.98 -10.43
N LEU A 146 3.88 13.12 -11.13
CA LEU A 146 5.08 13.80 -11.59
C LEU A 146 5.94 14.30 -10.43
N ALA A 147 5.34 14.91 -9.40
CA ALA A 147 6.06 15.36 -8.21
C ALA A 147 6.71 14.19 -7.46
N LEU A 148 5.98 13.08 -7.28
CA LEU A 148 6.53 11.84 -6.73
C LEU A 148 7.74 11.35 -7.56
N ALA A 149 7.57 11.27 -8.88
CA ALA A 149 8.61 10.82 -9.80
C ALA A 149 9.85 11.72 -9.74
N GLN A 150 9.70 13.03 -9.82
CA GLN A 150 10.82 13.98 -9.82
C GLN A 150 11.61 13.92 -8.50
N ASN A 151 10.92 13.87 -7.35
CA ASN A 151 11.59 13.74 -6.05
C ASN A 151 12.36 12.42 -5.95
N ALA A 152 11.76 11.30 -6.37
CA ALA A 152 12.40 9.99 -6.32
C ALA A 152 13.56 9.85 -7.33
N ILE A 153 13.40 10.38 -8.55
CA ILE A 153 14.46 10.38 -9.58
C ILE A 153 15.66 11.20 -9.12
N ALA A 154 15.43 12.40 -8.58
CA ALA A 154 16.50 13.26 -8.07
C ALA A 154 17.30 12.58 -6.95
N ARG A 155 16.62 11.78 -6.12
CA ARG A 155 17.24 11.09 -4.99
C ARG A 155 17.96 9.79 -5.38
N PHE A 156 17.35 8.95 -6.20
CA PHE A 156 17.80 7.58 -6.42
C PHE A 156 18.37 7.30 -7.81
N GLN A 157 18.18 8.23 -8.77
CA GLN A 157 18.68 8.11 -10.15
C GLN A 157 18.41 6.73 -10.78
N PRO A 158 17.14 6.28 -10.80
CA PRO A 158 16.79 4.95 -11.27
C PRO A 158 17.12 4.79 -12.77
N ALA A 159 17.51 3.58 -13.18
CA ALA A 159 17.73 3.29 -14.59
C ALA A 159 16.41 3.28 -15.40
N GLN A 160 15.29 2.92 -14.77
CA GLN A 160 13.97 2.87 -15.38
C GLN A 160 12.90 3.42 -14.44
N VAL A 161 11.89 4.06 -15.03
CA VAL A 161 10.74 4.61 -14.30
C VAL A 161 9.45 4.09 -14.92
N ILE A 162 8.56 3.60 -14.05
CA ILE A 162 7.22 3.13 -14.40
C ILE A 162 6.20 3.93 -13.59
N ILE A 163 5.10 4.35 -14.23
CA ILE A 163 3.92 4.89 -13.56
C ILE A 163 2.84 3.83 -13.59
N ALA A 164 2.28 3.50 -12.43
CA ALA A 164 1.19 2.55 -12.24
C ALA A 164 -0.04 3.31 -11.73
N SER A 165 -1.12 3.31 -12.52
CA SER A 165 -2.36 4.01 -12.16
C SER A 165 -3.62 3.22 -12.49
N ILE A 166 -4.73 3.53 -11.81
CA ILE A 166 -6.01 2.84 -11.97
C ILE A 166 -6.98 3.70 -12.79
N PHE A 167 -7.13 4.97 -12.40
CA PHE A 167 -7.97 5.97 -13.05
C PHE A 167 -7.08 7.05 -13.64
N TYR A 168 -7.34 7.47 -14.87
CA TYR A 168 -6.47 8.41 -15.56
C TYR A 168 -7.26 9.26 -16.56
N SER A 169 -6.68 10.38 -16.98
CA SER A 169 -7.13 11.14 -18.16
C SER A 169 -6.05 11.17 -19.24
N ASP A 170 -6.44 11.46 -20.48
CA ASP A 170 -5.49 11.65 -21.58
C ASP A 170 -4.57 12.87 -21.33
N GLU A 171 -5.06 13.91 -20.67
CA GLU A 171 -4.27 15.06 -20.23
C GLU A 171 -3.20 14.66 -19.22
N GLY A 172 -3.56 13.82 -18.23
CA GLY A 172 -2.61 13.30 -17.24
C GLY A 172 -1.51 12.46 -17.90
N ILE A 173 -1.85 11.64 -18.88
CA ILE A 173 -0.88 10.87 -19.67
C ILE A 173 0.03 11.81 -20.47
N SER A 174 -0.54 12.80 -21.14
CA SER A 174 0.19 13.78 -21.96
C SER A 174 1.17 14.60 -21.11
N GLN A 175 0.75 15.00 -19.90
CA GLN A 175 1.60 15.71 -18.94
C GLN A 175 2.80 14.85 -18.52
N MET A 176 2.55 13.57 -18.19
CA MET A 176 3.63 12.64 -17.83
C MET A 176 4.59 12.39 -18.99
N GLN A 177 4.08 12.25 -20.21
CA GLN A 177 4.88 12.09 -21.42
C GLN A 177 5.80 13.28 -21.67
N SER A 178 5.25 14.49 -21.57
CA SER A 178 6.03 15.71 -21.80
C SER A 178 7.12 15.90 -20.76
N ALA A 179 6.86 15.52 -19.50
CA ALA A 179 7.81 15.73 -18.41
C ALA A 179 8.84 14.60 -18.26
N LEU A 180 8.46 13.36 -18.60
CA LEU A 180 9.29 12.16 -18.44
C LEU A 180 9.25 11.30 -19.73
N PRO A 181 9.98 11.68 -20.79
CA PRO A 181 9.82 11.09 -22.13
C PRO A 181 10.15 9.58 -22.21
N ASN A 182 10.93 9.06 -21.26
CA ASN A 182 11.37 7.65 -21.22
C ASN A 182 10.60 6.79 -20.23
N VAL A 183 9.48 7.30 -19.68
CA VAL A 183 8.66 6.55 -18.73
C VAL A 183 7.81 5.49 -19.43
N ARG A 184 7.48 4.40 -18.73
CA ARG A 184 6.39 3.49 -19.11
C ARG A 184 5.20 3.72 -18.21
N ILE A 185 3.99 3.73 -18.76
CA ILE A 185 2.77 4.00 -17.99
C ILE A 185 1.84 2.80 -18.13
N TYR A 186 1.39 2.23 -17.02
CA TYR A 186 0.39 1.16 -16.97
C TYR A 186 -0.89 1.70 -16.35
N VAL A 187 -1.99 1.53 -17.06
CA VAL A 187 -3.33 1.99 -16.67
C VAL A 187 -4.39 0.92 -16.88
N LEU A 188 -5.54 1.07 -16.22
CA LEU A 188 -6.66 0.14 -16.33
C LEU A 188 -7.82 0.73 -17.14
N GLY A 189 -8.23 0.03 -18.18
CA GLY A 189 -9.37 0.36 -19.02
C GLY A 189 -9.22 1.72 -19.72
N GLU A 190 -10.36 2.40 -19.90
CA GLU A 190 -10.40 3.68 -20.60
C GLU A 190 -10.20 4.89 -19.69
N ALA A 191 -9.79 5.99 -20.34
CA ALA A 191 -9.59 7.29 -19.74
C ALA A 191 -10.92 7.91 -19.30
N ASP A 192 -10.88 8.58 -18.15
CA ASP A 192 -11.93 9.51 -17.72
C ASP A 192 -11.59 10.91 -18.25
N TYR A 193 -12.60 11.77 -18.36
CA TYR A 193 -12.44 13.17 -18.77
C TYR A 193 -11.89 14.01 -17.61
N LEU A 194 -10.96 14.91 -17.90
CA LEU A 194 -10.50 15.89 -16.92
C LEU A 194 -11.39 17.14 -16.95
N THR A 195 -12.02 17.47 -15.83
CA THR A 195 -12.80 18.71 -15.69
C THR A 195 -11.90 19.93 -15.51
N LYS A 196 -12.48 21.12 -15.67
CA LYS A 196 -11.78 22.40 -15.45
C LYS A 196 -11.25 22.56 -14.01
N ASP A 197 -11.90 21.91 -13.05
CA ASP A 197 -11.51 21.93 -11.64
C ASP A 197 -10.42 20.88 -11.31
N GLY A 198 -9.95 20.14 -12.32
CA GLY A 198 -8.89 19.14 -12.17
C GLY A 198 -9.36 17.79 -11.62
N MET A 199 -10.66 17.50 -11.71
CA MET A 199 -11.28 16.24 -11.28
C MET A 199 -11.54 15.33 -12.48
N LEU A 200 -11.57 14.02 -12.27
CA LEU A 200 -11.97 13.06 -13.30
C LEU A 200 -13.50 12.90 -13.35
N GLU A 201 -14.05 12.74 -14.55
CA GLU A 201 -15.45 12.40 -14.83
C GLU A 201 -15.55 11.19 -15.79
N PRO A 202 -16.26 10.10 -15.43
CA PRO A 202 -17.06 9.93 -14.21
C PRO A 202 -16.22 9.85 -12.92
N GLY A 203 -14.95 9.45 -13.00
CA GLY A 203 -14.00 9.53 -11.89
C GLY A 203 -14.40 8.75 -10.64
N VAL A 204 -13.76 9.10 -9.53
CA VAL A 204 -13.96 8.46 -8.21
C VAL A 204 -14.13 9.48 -7.07
N GLY A 205 -14.33 10.75 -7.41
CA GLY A 205 -14.30 11.84 -6.44
C GLY A 205 -12.93 11.99 -5.77
N LEU A 206 -12.92 12.51 -4.54
CA LEU A 206 -11.70 12.66 -3.72
C LEU A 206 -11.42 11.32 -3.03
N LEU A 207 -10.66 10.45 -3.71
CA LEU A 207 -10.42 9.08 -3.27
C LEU A 207 -9.79 9.01 -1.87
N GLU A 208 -8.92 9.97 -1.52
CA GLU A 208 -8.29 10.02 -0.20
C GLU A 208 -9.29 10.28 0.94
N GLU A 209 -10.42 10.94 0.67
CA GLU A 209 -11.48 11.15 1.67
C GLU A 209 -12.37 9.92 1.82
N ARG A 210 -12.35 9.03 0.82
CA ARG A 210 -13.15 7.80 0.78
C ARG A 210 -12.41 6.62 1.40
N LEU A 211 -11.08 6.70 1.50
CA LEU A 211 -10.24 5.65 2.08
C LEU A 211 -10.07 5.84 3.59
N PRO A 212 -9.95 4.74 4.35
CA PRO A 212 -9.45 4.85 5.71
C PRO A 212 -8.00 5.33 5.65
N GLY A 213 -7.59 6.17 6.62
CA GLY A 213 -6.22 6.67 6.72
C GLY A 213 -5.17 5.55 6.71
N ASP A 214 -3.91 5.90 6.45
CA ASP A 214 -2.84 4.91 6.30
C ASP A 214 -2.67 4.07 7.59
N VAL A 215 -3.06 2.80 7.52
CA VAL A 215 -2.91 1.82 8.61
C VAL A 215 -1.63 0.99 8.48
N ALA A 216 -0.86 1.14 7.39
CA ALA A 216 0.42 0.46 7.20
C ALA A 216 1.47 0.69 8.30
N PRO A 217 1.55 1.86 8.98
CA PRO A 217 2.51 2.07 10.06
C PRO A 217 2.40 1.02 11.17
N LEU A 218 1.19 0.49 11.42
CA LEU A 218 0.95 -0.57 12.40
C LEU A 218 1.48 -1.95 11.97
N PHE A 219 1.86 -2.14 10.71
CA PHE A 219 2.33 -3.44 10.18
C PHE A 219 3.83 -3.44 9.91
N ASP A 220 4.40 -2.33 9.46
CA ASP A 220 5.84 -2.23 9.15
C ASP A 220 6.71 -2.11 10.40
N GLU A 221 6.17 -1.56 11.49
CA GLU A 221 6.87 -1.47 12.78
C GLU A 221 6.85 -2.80 13.55
N VAL A 222 5.91 -3.70 13.25
CA VAL A 222 5.70 -4.92 14.04
C VAL A 222 6.83 -5.92 13.88
N PRO A 223 7.35 -6.25 12.69
CA PRO A 223 8.52 -7.13 12.57
C PRO A 223 9.76 -6.56 13.24
N ALA A 224 9.96 -5.23 13.17
CA ALA A 224 11.08 -4.57 13.84
C ALA A 224 10.93 -4.56 15.36
N LEU A 225 9.72 -4.30 15.87
CA LEU A 225 9.39 -4.43 17.29
C LEU A 225 9.52 -5.88 17.76
N VAL A 226 9.00 -6.85 17.01
CA VAL A 226 9.08 -8.28 17.36
C VAL A 226 10.52 -8.78 17.33
N ALA A 227 11.33 -8.36 16.34
CA ALA A 227 12.74 -8.72 16.26
C ALA A 227 13.63 -8.04 17.33
N ALA A 228 13.24 -6.86 17.81
CA ALA A 228 13.95 -6.14 18.86
C ALA A 228 13.74 -6.74 20.27
N HIS A 229 12.82 -7.68 20.45
CA HIS A 229 12.50 -8.28 21.74
C HIS A 229 12.81 -9.78 21.77
N SER A 230 13.48 -10.23 22.82
CA SER A 230 14.13 -11.55 22.93
C SER A 230 13.20 -12.76 23.12
N ALA A 231 11.88 -12.61 22.90
CA ALA A 231 10.95 -13.74 22.94
C ALA A 231 9.73 -13.58 21.99
N PRO A 232 9.94 -13.52 20.66
CA PRO A 232 8.87 -13.44 19.66
C PRO A 232 7.81 -14.54 19.84
N ASP A 233 8.28 -15.76 20.14
CA ASP A 233 7.43 -16.94 20.29
C ASP A 233 6.48 -16.83 21.48
N LYS A 234 6.88 -16.15 22.57
CA LYS A 234 6.01 -15.96 23.75
C LYS A 234 4.90 -14.94 23.48
N LEU A 235 5.24 -13.86 22.77
CA LEU A 235 4.28 -12.81 22.39
C LEU A 235 3.23 -13.34 21.40
N MET A 236 3.68 -14.14 20.43
CA MET A 236 2.79 -14.84 19.50
C MET A 236 1.92 -15.89 20.22
N GLN A 237 2.50 -16.69 21.11
CA GLN A 237 1.72 -17.68 21.90
C GLN A 237 0.68 -17.02 22.80
N GLU A 238 0.96 -15.85 23.36
CA GLU A 238 0.03 -15.12 24.21
C GLU A 238 -1.11 -14.47 23.42
N ALA A 239 -0.81 -13.91 22.24
CA ALA A 239 -1.83 -13.41 21.31
C ALA A 239 -2.76 -14.55 20.86
N LEU A 240 -2.20 -15.72 20.53
CA LEU A 240 -2.97 -16.92 20.17
C LEU A 240 -3.80 -17.45 21.35
N ARG A 241 -3.27 -17.44 22.58
CA ARG A 241 -4.01 -17.82 23.80
C ARG A 241 -5.25 -16.95 24.02
N HIS A 242 -5.13 -15.63 23.87
CA HIS A 242 -6.29 -14.74 24.01
C HIS A 242 -7.32 -14.91 22.89
N ILE A 243 -6.89 -15.18 21.65
CA ILE A 243 -7.81 -15.50 20.55
C ILE A 243 -8.64 -16.76 20.88
N ASP A 244 -8.00 -17.80 21.40
CA ASP A 244 -8.67 -19.04 21.83
C ASP A 244 -9.62 -18.81 23.03
N GLU A 245 -9.30 -17.90 23.94
CA GLU A 245 -10.16 -17.57 25.09
C GLU A 245 -11.41 -16.79 24.68
N LEU A 246 -11.29 -15.88 23.71
CA LEU A 246 -12.43 -15.19 23.12
C LEU A 246 -13.36 -16.19 22.40
N GLU A 247 -12.81 -17.20 21.72
CA GLU A 247 -13.60 -18.25 21.08
C GLU A 247 -14.38 -19.11 22.10
N LYS A 248 -13.74 -19.48 23.22
CA LYS A 248 -14.42 -20.24 24.31
C LYS A 248 -15.57 -19.47 24.95
N GLN A 249 -15.56 -18.14 24.86
CA GLN A 249 -16.62 -17.27 25.36
C GLN A 249 -17.74 -17.04 24.33
N GLY A 250 -17.70 -17.72 23.18
CA GLY A 250 -18.75 -17.67 22.15
C GLY A 250 -18.68 -16.45 21.23
N LEU A 251 -17.57 -15.70 21.27
CA LEU A 251 -17.33 -14.61 20.33
C LEU A 251 -16.79 -15.17 19.01
N SER A 252 -17.28 -14.63 17.90
CA SER A 252 -16.83 -15.03 16.55
C SER A 252 -15.33 -14.84 16.40
N LYS A 253 -14.62 -15.81 15.81
CA LYS A 253 -13.18 -15.71 15.56
C LYS A 253 -12.83 -14.34 14.97
N PRO A 254 -11.85 -13.63 15.57
CA PRO A 254 -11.27 -12.48 14.92
C PRO A 254 -10.82 -12.91 13.52
N THR A 255 -11.15 -12.13 12.50
CA THR A 255 -10.50 -12.27 11.20
C THR A 255 -8.98 -12.19 11.39
N SER A 256 -8.18 -12.73 10.47
CA SER A 256 -6.70 -12.67 10.59
C SER A 256 -6.18 -11.24 10.82
N LEU A 257 -6.92 -10.24 10.34
CA LEU A 257 -6.66 -8.82 10.55
C LEU A 257 -6.98 -8.34 11.97
N GLU A 258 -8.08 -8.80 12.58
CA GLU A 258 -8.46 -8.46 13.95
C GLU A 258 -7.56 -9.17 14.98
N ALA A 259 -7.21 -10.44 14.73
CA ALA A 259 -6.24 -11.19 15.52
C ALA A 259 -4.86 -10.51 15.52
N TYR A 260 -4.44 -10.03 14.34
CA TYR A 260 -3.22 -9.27 14.18
C TYR A 260 -3.30 -7.91 14.88
N GLY A 261 -4.40 -7.16 14.72
CA GLY A 261 -4.61 -5.89 15.43
C GLY A 261 -4.57 -6.03 16.95
N LEU A 262 -5.11 -7.14 17.48
CA LEU A 262 -5.01 -7.49 18.90
C LEU A 262 -3.55 -7.76 19.30
N ALA A 263 -2.82 -8.55 18.51
CA ALA A 263 -1.41 -8.84 18.74
C ALA A 263 -0.55 -7.57 18.76
N VAL A 264 -0.78 -6.65 17.82
CA VAL A 264 -0.11 -5.34 17.77
C VAL A 264 -0.46 -4.48 18.98
N HIS A 265 -1.72 -4.46 19.41
CA HIS A 265 -2.11 -3.75 20.63
C HIS A 265 -1.38 -4.31 21.87
N TYR A 266 -1.31 -5.63 22.02
CA TYR A 266 -0.57 -6.28 23.11
C TYR A 266 0.92 -5.97 23.09
N VAL A 267 1.55 -5.97 21.91
CA VAL A 267 2.95 -5.56 21.75
C VAL A 267 3.15 -4.11 22.19
N ASN A 268 2.25 -3.19 21.79
CA ASN A 268 2.37 -1.77 22.14
C ASN A 268 2.19 -1.52 23.65
N GLN A 269 1.24 -2.21 24.30
CA GLN A 269 1.05 -2.13 25.75
C GLN A 269 2.26 -2.71 26.50
N PHE A 270 2.81 -3.82 26.01
CA PHE A 270 4.01 -4.44 26.58
C PHE A 270 5.22 -3.49 26.56
N VAL A 271 5.41 -2.76 25.46
CA VAL A 271 6.48 -1.75 25.31
C VAL A 271 6.24 -0.53 26.21
N ALA A 272 4.99 -0.07 26.32
CA ALA A 272 4.62 1.03 27.22
C ALA A 272 4.84 0.69 28.71
N ALA A 273 4.57 -0.54 29.13
CA ALA A 273 4.80 -1.00 30.50
C ALA A 273 6.30 -1.07 30.85
N GLN A 274 7.16 -1.51 29.92
CA GLN A 274 8.60 -1.56 30.14
C GLN A 274 9.25 -0.17 30.26
N SER A 275 8.76 0.81 29.50
CA SER A 275 9.31 2.17 29.52
C SER A 275 8.93 2.99 30.76
N THR A 276 7.90 2.56 31.51
CA THR A 276 7.38 3.27 32.68
C THR A 276 7.84 2.69 34.03
N GLY A 277 8.58 1.57 34.03
CA GLY A 277 9.08 0.94 35.25
C GLY A 277 8.00 0.36 36.16
N LEU A 278 6.76 0.27 35.67
CA LEU A 278 5.61 -0.23 36.40
C LEU A 278 5.57 -1.77 36.32
N GLY A 279 6.30 -2.43 37.22
CA GLY A 279 6.13 -3.87 37.50
C GLY A 279 6.40 -4.85 36.35
N SER A 280 6.15 -6.14 36.62
CA SER A 280 6.26 -7.19 35.61
C SER A 280 5.21 -6.97 34.51
N PRO A 281 5.60 -6.92 33.22
CA PRO A 281 4.67 -6.68 32.10
C PRO A 281 3.52 -7.69 32.03
N PHE A 282 3.70 -8.89 32.57
CA PHE A 282 2.67 -9.92 32.63
C PHE A 282 1.56 -9.60 33.64
N ASP A 283 1.85 -8.87 34.72
CA ASP A 283 0.86 -8.51 35.75
C ASP A 283 -0.04 -7.36 35.28
N LEU A 284 0.47 -6.48 34.42
CA LEU A 284 -0.30 -5.40 33.78
C LEU A 284 -1.22 -5.95 32.68
N VAL A 285 -0.70 -6.83 31.83
CA VAL A 285 -1.46 -7.46 30.74
C VAL A 285 -2.60 -8.35 31.26
N SER A 286 -2.39 -9.04 32.38
CA SER A 286 -3.43 -9.85 33.05
C SER A 286 -4.44 -9.04 33.86
N SER A 287 -4.18 -7.73 34.07
CA SER A 287 -5.08 -6.82 34.80
C SER A 287 -6.05 -6.05 33.89
N LEU A 288 -5.86 -6.11 32.56
CA LEU A 288 -6.77 -5.50 31.60
C LEU A 288 -8.13 -6.21 31.68
N SER A 289 -9.17 -5.43 31.96
CA SER A 289 -10.53 -5.97 32.00
C SER A 289 -10.99 -6.30 30.58
N LEU A 290 -11.83 -7.33 30.44
CA LEU A 290 -12.40 -7.73 29.15
C LEU A 290 -13.08 -6.54 28.42
N GLY A 291 -13.63 -5.58 29.17
CA GLY A 291 -14.25 -4.37 28.65
C GLY A 291 -13.28 -3.39 27.96
N GLU A 292 -12.00 -3.37 28.34
CA GLU A 292 -10.99 -2.52 27.69
C GLU A 292 -10.53 -3.11 26.36
N ALA A 293 -10.45 -4.45 26.28
CA ALA A 293 -10.22 -5.17 25.02
C ALA A 293 -11.43 -5.01 24.07
N GLU A 294 -12.66 -5.12 24.58
CA GLU A 294 -13.88 -4.88 23.80
C GLU A 294 -14.00 -3.44 23.31
N ALA A 295 -13.68 -2.43 24.15
CA ALA A 295 -13.69 -1.03 23.74
C ALA A 295 -12.68 -0.75 22.62
N THR A 296 -11.52 -1.40 22.66
CA THR A 296 -10.49 -1.28 21.63
C THR A 296 -10.94 -1.96 20.33
N LEU A 297 -11.51 -3.16 20.40
CA LEU A 297 -12.10 -3.85 19.25
C LEU A 297 -13.27 -3.08 18.65
N GLN A 298 -14.12 -2.46 19.48
CA GLN A 298 -15.20 -1.58 19.02
C GLN A 298 -14.67 -0.30 18.36
N ALA A 299 -13.59 0.30 18.88
CA ALA A 299 -12.95 1.45 18.25
C ALA A 299 -12.31 1.11 16.89
N ILE A 300 -11.79 -0.11 16.74
CA ILE A 300 -11.29 -0.63 15.46
C ILE A 300 -12.44 -0.91 14.49
N ARG A 301 -13.56 -1.46 14.97
CA ARG A 301 -14.76 -1.77 14.17
C ARG A 301 -15.57 -0.52 13.79
N HIS A 302 -15.52 0.53 14.61
CA HIS A 302 -16.25 1.78 14.44
C HIS A 302 -15.36 2.98 14.84
N PRO A 303 -14.47 3.47 13.94
CA PRO A 303 -13.50 4.52 14.27
C PRO A 303 -14.10 5.92 14.48
N SER A 304 -15.42 6.10 14.39
CA SER A 304 -16.09 7.38 14.61
C SER A 304 -16.60 7.53 16.04
N GLY A 305 -15.75 8.06 16.93
CA GLY A 305 -16.13 8.44 18.28
C GLY A 305 -15.52 9.78 18.70
N ARG A 306 -16.07 10.90 18.20
CA ARG A 306 -15.93 12.19 18.91
C ARG A 306 -16.77 12.10 20.18
N ARG A 307 -16.12 12.15 21.35
CA ARG A 307 -16.80 12.46 22.61
C ARG A 307 -17.33 13.88 22.51
N ASN A 308 -18.65 14.03 22.46
CA ASN A 308 -19.28 15.26 22.92
C ASN A 308 -19.33 15.17 24.45
N SER A 309 -18.54 15.98 25.11
CA SER A 309 -18.70 16.29 26.53
C SER A 309 -19.84 17.31 26.70
N PRO A 310 -20.59 17.29 27.82
CA PRO A 310 -21.63 18.27 28.11
C PRO A 310 -21.09 19.70 28.25
#